data_AF-A0A653MZK4-F1
#
_entry.id   AF-A0A653MZK4-F1
#
_cell.length_a   1.000
_cell.length_b   1.000
_cell.length_c   1.000
_cell.angle_alpha   90.00
_cell.angle_beta   90.00
_cell.angle_gamma   90.00
#
_symmetry.space_group_name_H-M   'P 1'
#
loop_
_entity.id
_entity.type
_entity.pdbx_description
1 polymer ?
#
loop_
_entity_poly.entity_id
_entity_poly.type
_entity_poly.pdbx_seq_one_letter_code
_entity_poly.pdbx_strand_id
1 'polypeptide(L)'
;MPAHVLPLLSTQMKKTNLHIEFEKTVDLVNNYTEPIPADVLLKLYAYYKIANANFDNPGSKTPLINAFKANALFQAKNMSKKKAMQSYIELATKELK
;
A
#
# COMPACT_ATOMS: atom_id res chain seq x y z
N MET A 1 -43.52 -7.68 17.87
CA MET A 1 -42.42 -6.81 18.34
C MET A 1 -41.23 -6.99 17.38
N PRO A 2 -41.07 -6.20 16.31
CA PRO A 2 -39.88 -6.30 15.49
C PRO A 2 -38.76 -5.45 16.12
N ALA A 3 -37.62 -6.10 16.40
CA ALA A 3 -36.41 -5.42 16.82
C ALA A 3 -35.97 -4.45 15.71
N HIS A 4 -35.99 -3.15 16.01
CA HIS A 4 -35.34 -2.13 15.20
C HIS A 4 -33.83 -2.38 15.23
N VAL A 5 -33.29 -2.94 14.14
CA VAL A 5 -31.85 -2.97 13.89
C VAL A 5 -31.45 -1.58 13.41
N LEU A 6 -30.81 -0.80 14.29
CA LEU A 6 -30.16 0.46 13.91
C LEU A 6 -29.18 0.21 12.75
N PRO A 7 -29.24 0.96 11.65
CA PRO A 7 -28.26 0.82 10.59
C PRO A 7 -26.91 1.27 11.14
N LEU A 8 -25.90 0.40 11.06
CA LEU A 8 -24.50 0.77 11.28
C LEU A 8 -24.21 1.93 10.33
N LEU A 9 -24.08 3.13 10.90
CA LEU A 9 -23.58 4.30 10.21
C LEU A 9 -22.27 3.92 9.53
N SER A 10 -22.30 3.86 8.20
CA SER A 10 -21.11 3.73 7.37
C SER A 10 -20.25 4.97 7.61
N THR A 11 -19.32 4.88 8.55
CA THR A 11 -18.39 5.96 8.88
C THR A 11 -17.47 6.19 7.69
N GLN A 12 -17.88 7.09 6.80
CA GLN A 12 -17.02 7.64 5.77
C GLN A 12 -15.92 8.44 6.49
N MET A 13 -14.77 7.81 6.74
CA MET A 13 -13.61 8.50 7.28
C MET A 13 -13.16 9.57 6.29
N LYS A 14 -13.14 10.83 6.72
CA LYS A 14 -12.53 11.93 5.94
C LYS A 14 -11.07 11.57 5.63
N LYS A 15 -10.72 11.54 4.35
CA LYS A 15 -9.33 11.33 3.91
C LYS A 15 -8.46 12.47 4.44
N THR A 16 -7.32 12.11 5.04
CA THR A 16 -6.32 13.08 5.48
C THR A 16 -5.48 13.56 4.29
N ASN A 17 -4.79 14.70 4.42
CA ASN A 17 -3.88 15.18 3.37
C ASN A 17 -2.84 14.12 2.98
N LEU A 18 -2.31 13.37 3.96
CA LEU A 18 -1.38 12.28 3.72
C LEU A 18 -2.00 11.15 2.87
N HIS A 19 -3.26 10.81 3.11
CA HIS A 19 -3.94 9.78 2.32
C HIS A 19 -4.13 10.24 0.86
N ILE A 20 -4.50 11.51 0.66
CA ILE A 20 -4.68 12.08 -0.69
C ILE A 20 -3.34 12.07 -1.43
N GLU A 21 -2.27 12.48 -0.77
CA GLU A 21 -0.92 12.48 -1.35
C GLU A 21 -0.47 11.05 -1.69
N PHE A 22 -0.69 10.10 -0.78
CA PHE A 22 -0.38 8.69 -1.02
C PHE A 22 -1.12 8.13 -2.23
N GLU A 23 -2.43 8.36 -2.38
CA GLU A 23 -3.19 7.93 -3.56
C GLU A 23 -2.67 8.57 -4.85
N LYS A 24 -2.40 9.87 -4.85
CA LYS A 24 -1.81 10.56 -6.02
C LYS A 24 -0.46 9.96 -6.41
N THR A 25 0.38 9.64 -5.44
CA THR A 25 1.67 9.01 -5.72
C THR A 25 1.51 7.58 -6.21
N VAL A 26 0.54 6.81 -5.70
CA VAL A 26 0.21 5.49 -6.25
C VAL A 26 -0.21 5.59 -7.71
N ASP A 27 -1.04 6.56 -8.06
CA ASP A 27 -1.45 6.80 -9.44
C ASP A 27 -0.24 7.19 -10.32
N LEU A 28 0.68 8.02 -9.81
CA LEU A 28 1.92 8.36 -10.52
C LEU A 28 2.76 7.11 -10.80
N VAL A 29 2.98 6.26 -9.77
CA VAL A 29 3.75 5.02 -9.90
C VAL A 29 3.10 4.06 -10.91
N ASN A 30 1.77 3.94 -10.90
CA ASN A 30 1.03 3.07 -11.82
C ASN A 30 1.09 3.53 -13.28
N ASN A 31 1.26 4.85 -13.52
CA ASN A 31 1.37 5.44 -14.85
C ASN A 31 2.82 5.67 -15.29
N TYR A 32 3.80 5.33 -14.46
CA TYR A 32 5.21 5.53 -14.77
C TYR A 32 5.68 4.50 -15.81
N THR A 33 6.24 4.99 -16.92
CA THR A 33 6.58 4.16 -18.09
C THR A 33 8.03 3.71 -18.12
N GLU A 34 8.92 4.41 -17.41
CA GLU A 34 10.34 4.05 -17.38
C GLU A 34 10.60 2.86 -16.44
N PRO A 35 11.63 2.04 -16.72
CA PRO A 35 11.95 0.88 -15.88
C PRO A 35 12.27 1.28 -14.44
N ILE A 36 11.54 0.69 -13.49
CA ILE A 36 11.79 0.84 -12.05
C ILE A 36 12.63 -0.34 -11.57
N PRO A 37 13.73 -0.13 -10.82
CA PRO A 37 14.49 -1.21 -10.20
C PRO A 37 13.60 -2.15 -9.37
N ALA A 38 13.86 -3.46 -9.47
CA ALA A 38 13.01 -4.46 -8.82
C ALA A 38 12.98 -4.34 -7.29
N ASP A 39 14.07 -3.90 -6.65
CA ASP A 39 14.13 -3.70 -5.21
C ASP A 39 13.26 -2.50 -4.77
N VAL A 40 13.20 -1.44 -5.58
CA VAL A 40 12.31 -0.29 -5.38
C VAL A 40 10.86 -0.75 -5.50
N LEU A 41 10.52 -1.53 -6.53
CA LEU A 41 9.17 -2.09 -6.71
C LEU A 41 8.74 -2.97 -5.52
N LEU A 42 9.64 -3.79 -4.98
CA LEU A 42 9.34 -4.65 -3.83
C LEU A 42 9.08 -3.84 -2.56
N LYS A 43 9.84 -2.76 -2.33
CA LYS A 43 9.62 -1.83 -1.20
C LYS A 43 8.28 -1.09 -1.36
N LEU A 44 8.02 -0.53 -2.54
CA LEU A 44 6.74 0.15 -2.85
C LEU A 44 5.56 -0.80 -2.65
N TYR A 45 5.66 -2.05 -3.12
CA TYR A 45 4.65 -3.09 -2.90
C TYR A 45 4.38 -3.33 -1.40
N ALA A 46 5.42 -3.52 -0.59
CA ALA A 46 5.27 -3.78 0.84
C ALA A 46 4.62 -2.58 1.57
N TYR A 47 5.06 -1.36 1.25
CA TYR A 47 4.52 -0.13 1.82
C TYR A 47 3.04 0.04 1.43
N TYR A 48 2.70 -0.21 0.18
CA TYR A 48 1.32 -0.14 -0.31
C TYR A 48 0.39 -1.12 0.43
N LYS A 49 0.81 -2.39 0.59
CA LYS A 49 0.02 -3.42 1.28
C LYS A 49 -0.22 -3.05 2.75
N ILE A 50 0.81 -2.58 3.45
CA ILE A 50 0.70 -2.16 4.85
C ILE A 50 -0.18 -0.90 4.99
N ALA A 51 0.01 0.09 4.13
CA ALA A 51 -0.79 1.32 4.11
C ALA A 51 -2.30 1.02 3.98
N ASN A 52 -2.64 0.02 3.16
CA ASN A 52 -4.00 -0.44 2.93
C ASN A 52 -4.49 -1.52 3.91
N ALA A 53 -3.68 -1.88 4.92
CA ALA A 53 -4.00 -2.96 5.87
C ALA A 53 -4.29 -4.31 5.21
N ASN A 54 -3.71 -4.54 4.02
CA ASN A 54 -3.94 -5.75 3.26
C ASN A 54 -2.82 -6.76 3.59
N PHE A 55 -3.15 -7.75 4.40
CA PHE A 55 -2.26 -8.82 4.84
C PHE A 55 -2.46 -10.13 4.07
N ASP A 56 -3.23 -10.10 2.97
CA ASP A 56 -3.41 -11.27 2.13
C ASP A 56 -2.07 -11.71 1.54
N ASN A 57 -1.91 -13.03 1.38
CA ASN A 57 -0.71 -13.62 0.80
C ASN A 57 -0.40 -13.01 -0.59
N PRO A 58 0.89 -12.84 -0.94
CA PRO A 58 1.26 -12.36 -2.26
C PRO A 58 0.72 -13.28 -3.37
N GLY A 59 -0.06 -12.72 -4.28
CA GLY A 59 -0.49 -13.40 -5.50
C GLY A 59 0.50 -13.17 -6.64
N SER A 60 1.03 -14.25 -7.22
CA SER A 60 1.62 -14.27 -8.57
C SER A 60 1.70 -15.72 -9.08
N LYS A 61 1.85 -15.87 -10.41
CA LYS A 61 2.00 -17.18 -11.06
C LYS A 61 3.37 -17.83 -10.82
N THR A 62 4.34 -17.10 -10.25
CA THR A 62 5.72 -17.56 -10.09
C THR A 62 6.10 -17.64 -8.61
N PRO A 63 6.41 -18.84 -8.08
CA PRO A 63 6.77 -19.00 -6.67
C PRO A 63 7.93 -18.12 -6.21
N LEU A 64 8.94 -17.92 -7.06
CA LEU A 64 10.10 -17.09 -6.75
C LEU A 64 9.72 -15.61 -6.51
N ILE A 65 8.83 -15.05 -7.33
CA ILE A 65 8.34 -13.67 -7.16
C ILE A 65 7.55 -13.54 -5.85
N ASN A 66 6.75 -14.56 -5.51
CA ASN A 66 6.03 -14.57 -4.24
C ASN A 66 6.97 -14.60 -3.04
N ALA A 67 8.09 -15.33 -3.11
CA ALA A 67 9.10 -15.35 -2.06
C ALA A 67 9.73 -13.96 -1.84
N PHE A 68 10.06 -13.23 -2.91
CA PHE A 68 10.54 -11.86 -2.80
C PHE A 68 9.51 -10.90 -2.20
N LYS A 69 8.24 -10.98 -2.64
CA LYS A 69 7.14 -10.18 -2.08
C LYS A 69 6.91 -10.49 -0.60
N ALA A 70 6.95 -11.77 -0.21
CA ALA A 70 6.80 -12.19 1.18
C ALA A 70 7.95 -11.67 2.05
N ASN A 71 9.19 -11.74 1.55
CA ASN A 71 10.35 -11.18 2.24
C ASN A 71 10.21 -9.65 2.43
N ALA A 72 9.81 -8.91 1.40
CA ALA A 72 9.60 -7.47 1.50
C ALA A 72 8.50 -7.11 2.52
N LEU A 73 7.37 -7.83 2.54
CA LEU A 73 6.33 -7.65 3.56
C LEU A 73 6.85 -7.98 4.96
N PHE A 74 7.61 -9.06 5.12
CA PHE A 74 8.20 -9.44 6.39
C PHE A 74 9.16 -8.37 6.93
N GLN A 75 9.99 -7.78 6.06
CA GLN A 75 10.89 -6.68 6.43
C GLN A 75 10.14 -5.43 6.90
N ALA A 76 8.96 -5.17 6.32
CA ALA A 76 8.17 -3.99 6.62
C ALA A 76 7.08 -4.21 7.70
N LYS A 77 6.91 -5.44 8.21
CA LYS A 77 5.74 -5.89 8.99
C LYS A 77 5.38 -5.07 10.23
N ASN A 78 6.34 -4.38 10.84
CA ASN A 78 6.13 -3.59 12.07
C ASN A 78 5.79 -2.12 11.79
N MET A 79 5.68 -1.71 10.53
CA MET A 79 5.33 -0.33 10.19
C MET A 79 3.85 -0.05 10.45
N SER A 80 3.54 1.14 10.95
CA SER A 80 2.17 1.64 10.98
C SER A 80 1.70 2.03 9.57
N LYS A 81 0.38 2.05 9.34
CA LYS A 81 -0.21 2.52 8.07
C LYS A 81 0.28 3.92 7.69
N LYS A 82 0.34 4.82 8.67
CA LYS A 82 0.82 6.20 8.49
C LYS A 82 2.28 6.23 8.02
N LYS A 83 3.16 5.45 8.66
CA LYS A 83 4.57 5.38 8.26
C LYS A 83 4.72 4.74 6.89
N ALA A 84 3.91 3.74 6.57
CA ALA A 84 3.92 3.10 5.26
C ALA A 84 3.55 4.07 4.12
N MET A 85 2.51 4.90 4.31
CA MET A 85 2.14 5.95 3.35
C MET A 85 3.29 6.96 3.15
N GLN A 86 3.88 7.45 4.25
CA GLN A 86 5.00 8.40 4.20
C GLN A 86 6.20 7.81 3.47
N SER A 87 6.61 6.59 3.82
CA SER A 87 7.74 5.92 3.17
C SER A 87 7.48 5.62 1.68
N TYR A 88 6.22 5.35 1.30
CA TYR A 88 5.84 5.18 -0.11
C TYR A 88 6.03 6.47 -0.89
N ILE A 89 5.51 7.59 -0.37
CA ILE A 89 5.63 8.91 -1.01
C ILE A 89 7.10 9.31 -1.14
N GLU A 90 7.88 9.17 -0.05
CA GLU A 90 9.30 9.51 -0.02
C GLU A 90 10.11 8.70 -1.03
N LEU A 91 9.92 7.38 -1.07
CA LEU A 91 10.64 6.51 -1.99
C LEU A 91 10.28 6.79 -3.45
N ALA A 92 8.98 6.90 -3.76
CA ALA A 92 8.54 7.18 -5.12
C ALA A 92 9.05 8.54 -5.63
N THR A 93 8.98 9.58 -4.80
CA THR A 93 9.47 10.93 -5.16
C THR A 93 10.97 10.95 -5.40
N LYS A 94 11.73 10.10 -4.70
CA LYS A 94 13.18 10.00 -4.84
C LYS A 94 13.58 9.27 -6.13
N GLU A 95 12.90 8.16 -6.43
CA GLU A 95 13.31 7.22 -7.48
C GLU A 95 12.63 7.50 -8.84
N LEU A 96 11.45 8.14 -8.85
CA LEU A 96 10.69 8.47 -10.05
C LEU A 96 10.84 9.97 -10.32
N LYS A 97 11.63 10.31 -11.33
CA LYS A 97 11.92 11.70 -11.74
C LYS A 97 11.28 12.03 -13.07
#